data_AF-C4TAD8-F1
#
_entry.id   AF-C4TAD8-F1
#
_cell.length_a   1.000
_cell.length_b   1.000
_cell.length_c   1.000
_cell.angle_alpha   90.00
_cell.angle_beta   90.00
_cell.angle_gamma   90.00
#
_symmetry.space_group_name_H-M   'P 1'
#
loop_
_entity.id
_entity.type
_entity.pdbx_description
1 polymer ?
#
loop_
_entity_poly.entity_id
_entity_poly.type
_entity_poly.pdbx_seq_one_letter_code
_entity_poly.pdbx_strand_id
1 'polypeptide(L)'
;HTQAAAGVAGVIKMVEAMRHGVMPRTLHADTPSHHVDWESGAVSLLTEQRDWPELDRPRRSAVSSFGIGGTNAHVVLEAAAEEPAPKPAETDAAGEGPLPWVLSARSEAALTEQAARLLERVTDGTEPDPRDVAFTLTNGRTLQDHRAVVIGDGREELAEQLEEFVSTGDSAGVVTGRAGSTGTVFVFPGQGSQWIGMARELLDFSTVFAEKMTECAFALEPFTDGWSLLDVVRDDDAHALDRVDVVQPVLFAVMVSLAELWRSLGVKPAAVVG
;
A
#
# COMPACT_ATOMS: atom_id res chain seq x y z
N HIS A 1 -3.32 -3.05 -38.24
CA HIS A 1 -2.13 -3.92 -38.13
C HIS A 1 -0.97 -3.08 -37.61
N THR A 2 -0.50 -3.33 -36.39
CA THR A 2 0.53 -2.52 -35.68
C THR A 2 1.97 -2.93 -35.99
N GLN A 3 2.19 -3.54 -37.17
CA GLN A 3 3.51 -3.95 -37.66
C GLN A 3 4.28 -4.78 -36.62
N ALA A 4 5.44 -4.31 -36.16
CA ALA A 4 6.29 -4.99 -35.18
C ALA A 4 5.55 -5.32 -33.87
N ALA A 5 4.53 -4.53 -33.49
CA ALA A 5 3.73 -4.77 -32.29
C ALA A 5 2.51 -5.67 -32.52
N ALA A 6 2.30 -6.21 -33.73
CA ALA A 6 1.10 -6.98 -34.06
C ALA A 6 0.97 -8.26 -33.23
N GLY A 7 2.08 -8.99 -33.03
CA GLY A 7 2.08 -10.21 -32.22
C GLY A 7 1.69 -9.94 -30.76
N VAL A 8 2.35 -8.98 -30.11
CA VAL A 8 2.07 -8.64 -28.71
C VAL A 8 0.69 -8.02 -28.52
N ALA A 9 0.17 -7.26 -29.49
CA ALA A 9 -1.21 -6.78 -29.46
C ALA A 9 -2.23 -7.94 -29.44
N GLY A 10 -1.95 -9.02 -30.18
CA GLY A 10 -2.74 -10.25 -30.14
C GLY A 10 -2.68 -10.94 -28.78
N VAL A 11 -1.50 -10.97 -28.14
CA VAL A 11 -1.33 -11.51 -26.79
C VAL A 11 -2.12 -10.70 -25.77
N ILE A 12 -2.01 -9.36 -25.78
CA ILE A 12 -2.77 -8.46 -24.89
C ILE A 12 -4.27 -8.69 -25.06
N LYS A 13 -4.78 -8.73 -26.30
CA LYS A 13 -6.19 -9.03 -26.58
C LYS A 13 -6.62 -10.33 -25.89
N MET A 14 -5.83 -11.38 -26.02
CA MET A 14 -6.22 -12.69 -25.50
C MET A 14 -6.09 -12.81 -23.99
N VAL A 15 -5.10 -12.15 -23.38
CA VAL A 15 -4.95 -12.08 -21.91
C VAL A 15 -6.13 -11.34 -21.30
N GLU A 16 -6.52 -10.19 -21.85
CA GLU A 16 -7.68 -9.43 -21.35
C GLU A 16 -9.00 -10.19 -21.60
N ALA A 17 -9.14 -10.87 -22.76
CA ALA A 17 -10.28 -11.75 -23.02
C ALA A 17 -10.41 -12.89 -21.99
N MET A 18 -9.29 -13.48 -21.55
CA MET A 18 -9.28 -14.50 -20.50
C MET A 18 -9.62 -13.92 -19.13
N ARG A 19 -9.05 -12.76 -18.76
CA ARG A 19 -9.31 -12.06 -17.50
C ARG A 19 -10.77 -11.68 -17.32
N HIS A 20 -11.40 -11.20 -18.39
CA HIS A 20 -12.80 -10.79 -18.37
C HIS A 20 -13.76 -11.93 -18.69
N GLY A 21 -13.27 -13.13 -19.01
CA GLY A 21 -14.12 -14.26 -19.39
C GLY A 21 -14.97 -14.01 -20.63
N VAL A 22 -14.48 -13.20 -21.58
CA VAL A 22 -15.23 -12.76 -22.78
C VAL A 22 -14.37 -12.94 -24.02
N MET A 23 -14.96 -13.49 -25.09
CA MET A 23 -14.37 -13.55 -26.42
C MET A 23 -14.81 -12.33 -27.25
N PRO A 24 -13.92 -11.35 -27.53
CA PRO A 24 -14.29 -10.12 -28.23
C PRO A 24 -14.38 -10.31 -29.74
N ARG A 25 -15.44 -9.75 -30.35
CA ARG A 25 -15.71 -9.89 -31.79
C ARG A 25 -14.56 -9.42 -32.70
N THR A 26 -14.52 -10.00 -33.89
CA THR A 26 -13.68 -9.57 -35.00
C THR A 26 -14.50 -8.63 -35.88
N LEU A 27 -14.00 -7.40 -36.08
CA LEU A 27 -14.67 -6.40 -36.90
C LEU A 27 -14.51 -6.71 -38.39
N HIS A 28 -15.45 -6.24 -39.19
CA HIS A 28 -15.47 -6.38 -40.65
C HIS A 28 -15.43 -7.83 -41.14
N ALA A 29 -16.02 -8.74 -40.35
CA ALA A 29 -16.07 -10.17 -40.62
C ALA A 29 -17.50 -10.68 -40.88
N ASP A 30 -18.47 -9.76 -41.07
CA ASP A 30 -19.90 -10.08 -41.26
C ASP A 30 -20.14 -10.89 -42.54
N THR A 31 -19.35 -10.64 -43.58
CA THR A 31 -19.31 -11.44 -44.81
C THR A 31 -17.97 -12.19 -44.86
N PRO A 32 -17.95 -13.51 -44.59
CA PRO A 32 -16.72 -14.31 -44.67
C PRO A 32 -16.11 -14.32 -46.08
N SER A 33 -14.78 -14.47 -46.17
CA SER A 33 -14.10 -14.55 -47.46
C SER A 33 -14.51 -15.82 -48.22
N HIS A 34 -14.84 -15.70 -49.51
CA HIS A 34 -15.15 -16.81 -50.41
C HIS A 34 -13.93 -17.64 -50.83
N HIS A 35 -12.72 -17.19 -50.50
CA HIS A 35 -11.48 -17.92 -50.76
C HIS A 35 -11.16 -18.97 -49.70
N VAL A 36 -11.98 -19.07 -48.65
CA VAL A 36 -11.82 -20.03 -47.56
C VAL A 36 -13.10 -20.87 -47.50
N ASP A 37 -12.94 -22.19 -47.45
CA ASP A 37 -14.04 -23.10 -47.16
C ASP A 37 -14.27 -23.14 -45.65
N TRP A 38 -15.33 -22.48 -45.20
CA TRP A 38 -15.70 -22.40 -43.78
C TRP A 38 -16.61 -23.55 -43.33
N GLU A 39 -17.27 -24.25 -44.25
CA GLU A 39 -18.25 -25.28 -43.91
C GLU A 39 -17.60 -26.63 -43.57
N SER A 40 -16.48 -26.96 -44.20
CA SER A 40 -15.76 -28.20 -43.94
C SER A 40 -14.84 -28.16 -42.70
N GLY A 41 -14.57 -26.96 -42.18
CA GLY A 41 -13.61 -26.73 -41.10
C GLY A 41 -14.23 -26.70 -39.69
N ALA A 42 -13.40 -26.91 -38.68
CA ALA A 42 -13.77 -26.74 -37.27
C ALA A 42 -13.55 -25.30 -36.76
N VAL A 43 -13.43 -24.32 -37.66
CA VAL A 43 -13.09 -22.92 -37.34
C VAL A 43 -14.25 -22.03 -37.73
N SER A 44 -14.71 -21.20 -36.79
CA SER A 44 -15.74 -20.19 -37.00
C SER A 44 -15.21 -18.79 -36.72
N LEU A 45 -15.60 -17.81 -37.54
CA LEU A 45 -15.34 -16.41 -37.24
C LEU A 45 -16.16 -15.95 -36.04
N LEU A 46 -15.54 -15.13 -35.19
CA LEU A 46 -16.19 -14.55 -34.03
C LEU A 46 -16.78 -13.18 -34.40
N THR A 47 -17.91 -13.16 -35.10
CA THR A 47 -18.59 -11.93 -35.56
C THR A 47 -19.31 -11.18 -34.44
N GLU A 48 -19.65 -11.87 -33.36
CA GLU A 48 -20.29 -11.33 -32.17
C GLU A 48 -19.46 -11.61 -30.92
N GLN A 49 -19.53 -10.68 -29.95
CA GLN A 49 -18.93 -10.89 -28.63
C GLN A 49 -19.72 -11.97 -27.90
N ARG A 50 -19.00 -12.88 -27.24
CA ARG A 50 -19.61 -14.00 -26.51
C ARG A 50 -18.85 -14.27 -25.22
N ASP A 51 -19.55 -14.78 -24.21
CA ASP A 51 -18.89 -15.25 -22.99
C ASP A 51 -17.96 -16.41 -23.32
N TRP A 52 -16.80 -16.41 -22.67
CA TRP A 52 -15.84 -17.49 -22.80
C TRP A 52 -16.22 -18.61 -21.84
N PRO A 53 -16.70 -19.76 -22.36
CA PRO A 53 -17.29 -20.80 -21.52
C PRO A 53 -16.30 -21.27 -20.47
N GLU A 54 -16.82 -21.42 -19.24
CA GLU A 54 -16.14 -22.10 -18.17
C GLU A 54 -16.22 -23.59 -18.41
N LEU A 55 -15.05 -24.23 -18.39
CA LEU A 55 -14.91 -25.67 -18.59
C LEU A 55 -14.13 -26.21 -17.39
N ASP A 56 -14.11 -27.54 -17.22
CA ASP A 56 -13.26 -28.23 -16.24
C ASP A 56 -11.77 -28.24 -16.65
N ARG A 57 -11.31 -27.11 -17.20
CA ARG A 57 -9.94 -26.84 -17.62
C ARG A 57 -9.74 -25.33 -17.84
N PRO A 58 -8.51 -24.82 -17.70
CA PRO A 58 -8.21 -23.42 -17.97
C PRO A 58 -8.58 -23.00 -19.40
N ARG A 59 -9.02 -21.75 -19.55
CA ARG A 59 -9.23 -21.13 -20.87
C ARG A 59 -7.89 -21.12 -21.62
N ARG A 60 -7.89 -21.56 -22.88
CA ARG A 60 -6.70 -21.58 -23.75
C ARG A 60 -6.96 -20.87 -25.06
N SER A 61 -5.97 -20.14 -25.55
CA SER A 61 -5.99 -19.57 -26.90
C SER A 61 -4.62 -19.63 -27.54
N ALA A 62 -4.56 -19.32 -28.83
CA ALA A 62 -3.31 -19.19 -29.53
C ALA A 62 -3.22 -17.87 -30.29
N VAL A 63 -2.03 -17.31 -30.37
CA VAL A 63 -1.71 -16.11 -31.13
C VAL A 63 -0.67 -16.48 -32.19
N SER A 64 -1.03 -16.25 -33.45
CA SER A 64 -0.14 -16.45 -34.60
C SER A 64 0.29 -15.11 -35.17
N SER A 65 1.56 -14.98 -35.55
CA SER A 65 2.10 -13.81 -36.24
C SER A 65 3.01 -14.23 -37.38
N PHE A 66 2.75 -13.71 -38.58
CA PHE A 66 3.45 -14.07 -39.82
C PHE A 66 4.07 -12.82 -40.42
N GLY A 67 5.39 -12.74 -40.40
CA GLY A 67 6.14 -11.61 -40.95
C GLY A 67 6.30 -11.71 -42.46
N ILE A 68 6.38 -10.56 -43.14
CA ILE A 68 6.55 -10.51 -44.60
C ILE A 68 7.83 -11.21 -45.09
N GLY A 69 8.86 -11.28 -44.24
CA GLY A 69 10.10 -12.03 -44.51
C GLY A 69 9.96 -13.55 -44.39
N GLY A 70 8.76 -14.07 -44.11
CA GLY A 70 8.48 -15.52 -43.97
C GLY A 70 8.75 -16.11 -42.58
N THR A 71 9.19 -15.30 -41.62
CA THR A 71 9.33 -15.76 -40.22
C THR A 71 7.97 -15.80 -39.53
N ASN A 72 7.67 -16.94 -38.92
CA ASN A 72 6.38 -17.23 -38.28
C ASN A 72 6.58 -17.48 -36.79
N ALA A 73 5.69 -16.95 -35.96
CA ALA A 73 5.62 -17.23 -34.53
C ALA A 73 4.21 -17.70 -34.15
N HIS A 74 4.13 -18.67 -33.24
CA HIS A 74 2.88 -19.18 -32.70
C HIS A 74 3.04 -19.41 -31.20
N VAL A 75 2.17 -18.79 -30.41
CA VAL A 75 2.20 -18.87 -28.94
C VAL A 75 0.87 -19.40 -28.46
N VAL A 76 0.90 -20.37 -27.54
CA VAL A 76 -0.26 -20.86 -26.82
C VAL A 76 -0.31 -20.17 -25.46
N LEU A 77 -1.46 -19.61 -25.11
CA LEU A 77 -1.75 -18.95 -23.85
C LEU A 77 -2.75 -19.79 -23.06
N GLU A 78 -2.52 -19.88 -21.75
CA GLU A 78 -3.41 -20.53 -20.80
C GLU A 78 -3.73 -19.54 -19.68
N ALA A 79 -5.00 -19.43 -19.30
CA ALA A 79 -5.40 -18.63 -18.16
C ALA A 79 -4.76 -19.19 -16.88
N ALA A 80 -4.26 -18.30 -16.02
CA ALA A 80 -3.81 -18.70 -14.70
C ALA A 80 -4.97 -19.36 -13.94
N ALA A 81 -4.66 -20.35 -13.08
CA ALA A 81 -5.66 -20.86 -12.15
C ALA A 81 -6.18 -19.68 -11.31
N GLU A 82 -7.50 -19.60 -11.13
CA GLU A 82 -8.07 -18.72 -10.12
C GLU A 82 -7.62 -19.28 -8.77
N GLU A 83 -6.54 -18.70 -8.23
CA GLU A 83 -6.27 -18.87 -6.82
C GLU A 83 -7.43 -18.20 -6.07
N PRO A 84 -8.08 -18.91 -5.13
CA PRO A 84 -9.08 -18.29 -4.30
C PRO A 84 -8.43 -17.06 -3.68
N ALA A 85 -9.07 -15.88 -3.85
CA ALA A 85 -8.61 -14.66 -3.23
C ALA A 85 -8.30 -14.99 -1.76
N PRO A 86 -7.09 -14.65 -1.27
CA PRO A 86 -6.75 -14.93 0.12
C PRO A 86 -7.91 -14.41 0.96
N LYS A 87 -8.52 -15.29 1.75
CA LYS A 87 -9.55 -14.86 2.69
C LYS A 87 -8.97 -13.67 3.45
N PRO A 88 -9.72 -12.59 3.66
CA PRO A 88 -9.29 -11.54 4.55
C PRO A 88 -8.81 -12.24 5.82
N ALA A 89 -7.53 -12.08 6.16
CA ALA A 89 -7.07 -12.54 7.45
C ALA A 89 -8.06 -11.94 8.46
N GLU A 90 -8.63 -12.76 9.35
CA GLU A 90 -9.35 -12.23 10.49
C GLU A 90 -8.39 -11.23 11.11
N THR A 91 -8.70 -9.95 10.98
CA THR A 91 -7.84 -8.88 11.45
C THR A 91 -7.76 -9.05 12.94
N ASP A 92 -6.67 -9.65 13.42
CA ASP A 92 -6.24 -9.44 14.79
C ASP A 92 -6.32 -7.93 15.02
N ALA A 93 -6.89 -7.52 16.15
CA ALA A 93 -7.19 -6.13 16.50
C ALA A 93 -5.98 -5.15 16.41
N ALA A 94 -4.78 -5.66 16.08
CA ALA A 94 -3.58 -4.93 15.68
C ALA A 94 -3.74 -4.08 14.38
N GLY A 95 -4.94 -4.01 13.79
CA GLY A 95 -5.19 -3.27 12.56
C GLY A 95 -5.72 -1.84 12.75
N GLU A 96 -6.35 -1.48 13.86
CA GLU A 96 -7.05 -0.19 13.98
C GLU A 96 -6.07 0.94 14.32
N GLY A 97 -5.61 1.67 13.30
CA GLY A 97 -4.73 2.82 13.47
C GLY A 97 -4.45 3.53 12.14
N PRO A 98 -3.78 4.69 12.19
CA PRO A 98 -3.58 5.55 11.03
C PRO A 98 -2.79 4.85 9.93
N LEU A 99 -3.26 4.99 8.69
CA LEU A 99 -2.65 4.41 7.50
C LEU A 99 -1.82 5.47 6.75
N PRO A 100 -0.54 5.19 6.45
CA PRO A 100 0.27 6.05 5.60
C PRO A 100 0.10 5.69 4.11
N TRP A 101 -0.49 6.57 3.32
CA TRP A 101 -0.46 6.47 1.85
C TRP A 101 0.75 7.22 1.30
N VAL A 102 1.77 6.47 0.92
CA VAL A 102 3.05 7.00 0.42
C VAL A 102 2.99 7.20 -1.10
N LEU A 103 3.00 8.45 -1.53
CA LEU A 103 3.09 8.85 -2.93
C LEU A 103 4.51 9.32 -3.26
N SER A 104 4.95 9.05 -4.49
CA SER A 104 6.18 9.66 -4.99
C SER A 104 6.17 9.91 -6.49
N ALA A 105 6.92 10.92 -6.92
CA ALA A 105 7.08 11.28 -8.32
C ALA A 105 8.43 11.96 -8.59
N ARG A 106 8.73 12.20 -9.88
CA ARG A 106 9.97 12.86 -10.32
C ARG A 106 9.90 14.40 -10.28
N SER A 107 8.74 14.96 -10.01
CA SER A 107 8.51 16.39 -9.84
C SER A 107 7.29 16.62 -8.95
N GLU A 108 7.15 17.82 -8.41
CA GLU A 108 5.98 18.22 -7.60
C GLU A 108 4.68 18.13 -8.42
N ALA A 109 4.68 18.62 -9.67
CA ALA A 109 3.50 18.51 -10.53
C ALA A 109 3.07 17.06 -10.77
N ALA A 110 4.02 16.16 -11.01
CA ALA A 110 3.72 14.74 -11.19
C ALA A 110 3.26 14.07 -9.87
N LEU A 111 3.64 14.60 -8.72
CA LEU A 111 3.17 14.14 -7.41
C LEU A 111 1.70 14.51 -7.21
N THR A 112 1.32 15.74 -7.54
CA THR A 112 -0.08 16.19 -7.52
C THR A 112 -0.94 15.39 -8.50
N GLU A 113 -0.46 15.14 -9.72
CA GLU A 113 -1.17 14.27 -10.67
C GLU A 113 -1.32 12.84 -10.15
N GLN A 114 -0.31 12.30 -9.48
CA GLN A 114 -0.37 10.97 -8.90
C GLN A 114 -1.39 10.90 -7.74
N ALA A 115 -1.46 11.95 -6.92
CA ALA A 115 -2.47 12.08 -5.87
C ALA A 115 -3.89 12.13 -6.47
N ALA A 116 -4.10 12.90 -7.54
CA ALA A 116 -5.39 12.99 -8.21
C ALA A 116 -5.86 11.64 -8.80
N ARG A 117 -4.95 10.87 -9.42
CA ARG A 117 -5.27 9.53 -9.94
C ARG A 117 -5.58 8.54 -8.80
N LEU A 118 -4.90 8.68 -7.66
CA LEU A 118 -5.21 7.85 -6.50
C LEU A 118 -6.59 8.20 -5.94
N LEU A 119 -6.92 9.48 -5.81
CA LEU A 119 -8.22 9.97 -5.38
C LEU A 119 -9.35 9.42 -6.27
N GLU A 120 -9.22 9.56 -7.60
CA GLU A 120 -10.15 8.96 -8.56
C GLU A 120 -10.27 7.44 -8.32
N ARG A 121 -9.14 6.72 -8.19
CA ARG A 121 -9.15 5.27 -8.01
C ARG A 121 -9.87 4.82 -6.74
N VAL A 122 -9.74 5.56 -5.64
CA VAL A 122 -10.36 5.18 -4.35
C VAL A 122 -11.80 5.66 -4.22
N THR A 123 -12.29 6.47 -5.15
CA THR A 123 -13.67 6.99 -5.21
C THR A 123 -14.51 6.42 -6.35
N ASP A 124 -13.90 5.72 -7.33
CA ASP A 124 -14.54 5.12 -8.51
C ASP A 124 -15.34 3.82 -8.21
N GLY A 125 -16.11 3.79 -7.11
CA GLY A 125 -17.14 2.78 -6.78
C GLY A 125 -16.68 1.33 -6.55
N THR A 126 -15.42 1.00 -6.80
CA THR A 126 -14.81 -0.32 -6.54
C THR A 126 -14.06 -0.38 -5.21
N GLU A 127 -13.86 0.78 -4.57
CA GLU A 127 -13.42 0.98 -3.18
C GLU A 127 -12.43 -0.09 -2.66
N PRO A 128 -11.19 -0.14 -3.19
CA PRO A 128 -10.17 -1.10 -2.71
C PRO A 128 -9.86 -0.87 -1.23
N ASP A 129 -9.62 -1.92 -0.45
CA ASP A 129 -9.28 -1.79 0.99
C ASP A 129 -8.14 -0.76 1.19
N PRO A 130 -8.31 0.27 2.03
CA PRO A 130 -7.28 1.28 2.29
C PRO A 130 -5.93 0.70 2.72
N ARG A 131 -5.92 -0.47 3.37
CA ARG A 131 -4.70 -1.20 3.78
C ARG A 131 -3.98 -1.78 2.59
N ASP A 132 -4.70 -2.38 1.64
CA ASP A 132 -4.13 -2.91 0.40
C ASP A 132 -3.57 -1.78 -0.46
N VAL A 133 -4.23 -0.62 -0.46
CA VAL A 133 -3.72 0.61 -1.09
C VAL A 133 -2.41 1.03 -0.44
N ALA A 134 -2.36 1.18 0.89
CA ALA A 134 -1.15 1.54 1.62
C ALA A 134 0.00 0.55 1.33
N PHE A 135 -0.28 -0.76 1.44
CA PHE A 135 0.68 -1.81 1.16
C PHE A 135 1.22 -1.74 -0.26
N THR A 136 0.35 -1.53 -1.25
CA THR A 136 0.74 -1.43 -2.67
C THR A 136 1.56 -0.18 -2.95
N LEU A 137 1.21 0.95 -2.32
CA LEU A 137 1.95 2.20 -2.45
C LEU A 137 3.37 2.08 -1.89
N THR A 138 3.55 1.35 -0.78
CA THR A 138 4.87 1.16 -0.16
C THR A 138 5.70 0.07 -0.84
N ASN A 139 5.09 -1.06 -1.23
CA ASN A 139 5.83 -2.26 -1.66
C ASN A 139 5.74 -2.54 -3.18
N GLY A 140 4.70 -2.03 -3.85
CA GLY A 140 4.42 -2.29 -5.26
C GLY A 140 4.80 -1.14 -6.21
N ARG A 141 5.37 -0.05 -5.68
CA ARG A 141 5.73 1.16 -6.45
C ARG A 141 7.19 1.52 -6.25
N THR A 142 7.83 2.00 -7.31
CA THR A 142 9.18 2.54 -7.23
C THR A 142 9.16 3.93 -6.60
N LEU A 143 9.85 4.09 -5.47
CA LEU A 143 9.98 5.38 -4.81
C LEU A 143 10.84 6.35 -5.63
N GLN A 144 10.37 7.58 -5.76
CA GLN A 144 11.06 8.70 -6.42
C GLN A 144 11.42 9.81 -5.41
N ASP A 145 12.05 10.87 -5.90
CA ASP A 145 12.60 11.96 -5.10
C ASP A 145 11.51 12.81 -4.42
N HIS A 146 10.48 13.25 -5.14
CA HIS A 146 9.40 14.04 -4.55
C HIS A 146 8.39 13.11 -3.91
N ARG A 147 8.06 13.33 -2.64
CA ARG A 147 7.21 12.44 -1.84
C ARG A 147 6.12 13.21 -1.12
N ALA A 148 4.98 12.57 -0.97
CA ALA A 148 3.90 12.96 -0.07
C ALA A 148 3.49 11.72 0.74
N VAL A 149 3.21 11.90 2.02
CA VAL A 149 2.61 10.87 2.88
C VAL A 149 1.30 11.44 3.40
N VAL A 150 0.19 10.83 2.99
CA VAL A 150 -1.15 11.12 3.52
C VAL A 150 -1.40 10.19 4.69
N ILE A 151 -1.81 10.73 5.83
CA ILE A 151 -2.08 9.98 7.06
C ILE A 151 -3.55 10.15 7.43
N GLY A 152 -4.22 9.05 7.75
CA GLY A 152 -5.61 9.06 8.22
C GLY A 152 -6.09 7.68 8.67
N ASP A 153 -7.16 7.64 9.44
CA ASP A 153 -7.68 6.44 10.11
C ASP A 153 -8.64 5.62 9.24
N GLY A 154 -8.90 6.07 8.01
CA GLY A 154 -9.80 5.37 7.09
C GLY A 154 -9.88 6.01 5.71
N ARG A 155 -10.66 5.37 4.83
CA ARG A 155 -10.81 5.81 3.43
C ARG A 155 -11.28 7.26 3.33
N GLU A 156 -12.30 7.64 4.08
CA GLU A 156 -12.96 8.94 3.98
C GLU A 156 -11.95 10.05 4.30
N GLU A 157 -11.29 9.98 5.45
CA GLU A 157 -10.26 10.94 5.83
C GLU A 157 -9.11 10.97 4.81
N LEU A 158 -8.59 9.80 4.40
CA LEU A 158 -7.51 9.75 3.40
C LEU A 158 -7.90 10.38 2.05
N ALA A 159 -9.17 10.23 1.64
CA ALA A 159 -9.69 10.84 0.42
C ALA A 159 -9.86 12.36 0.59
N GLU A 160 -10.36 12.83 1.73
CA GLU A 160 -10.48 14.26 2.04
C GLU A 160 -9.11 14.95 2.04
N GLN A 161 -8.11 14.36 2.69
CA GLN A 161 -6.74 14.90 2.73
C GLN A 161 -6.11 14.90 1.32
N LEU A 162 -6.37 13.87 0.49
CA LEU A 162 -5.94 13.86 -0.91
C LEU A 162 -6.63 14.95 -1.74
N GLU A 163 -7.93 15.14 -1.58
CA GLU A 163 -8.71 16.13 -2.31
C GLU A 163 -8.23 17.55 -1.99
N GLU A 164 -8.02 17.85 -0.71
CA GLU A 164 -7.44 19.12 -0.27
C GLU A 164 -6.05 19.31 -0.88
N PHE A 165 -5.15 18.32 -0.73
CA PHE A 165 -3.80 18.38 -1.27
C PHE A 165 -3.75 18.57 -2.79
N VAL A 166 -4.63 17.91 -3.54
CA VAL A 166 -4.73 18.08 -5.00
C VAL A 166 -5.16 19.50 -5.37
N SER A 167 -6.03 20.10 -4.56
CA SER A 167 -6.64 21.41 -4.83
C SER A 167 -5.72 22.58 -4.45
N THR A 168 -4.98 22.46 -3.34
CA THR A 168 -4.23 23.57 -2.74
C THR A 168 -2.71 23.36 -2.79
N GLY A 169 -2.25 22.13 -2.98
CA GLY A 169 -0.85 21.73 -2.80
C GLY A 169 -0.43 21.52 -1.34
N ASP A 170 -1.35 21.62 -0.37
CA ASP A 170 -1.08 21.48 1.06
C ASP A 170 -2.32 20.96 1.82
N SER A 171 -2.11 20.19 2.88
CA SER A 171 -3.20 19.64 3.68
C SER A 171 -2.65 19.17 5.04
N ALA A 172 -3.43 19.32 6.10
CA ALA A 172 -2.95 19.09 7.47
C ALA A 172 -2.47 17.64 7.71
N GLY A 173 -3.11 16.67 7.04
CA GLY A 173 -2.76 15.25 7.08
C GLY A 173 -1.75 14.82 6.01
N VAL A 174 -1.15 15.77 5.28
CA VAL A 174 -0.20 15.48 4.19
C VAL A 174 1.17 16.06 4.48
N VAL A 175 2.16 15.18 4.64
CA VAL A 175 3.56 15.59 4.78
C VAL A 175 4.25 15.45 3.43
N THR A 176 4.72 16.58 2.88
CA THR A 176 5.50 16.59 1.64
C THR A 176 6.99 16.75 1.90
N GLY A 177 7.80 16.28 0.96
CA GLY A 177 9.24 16.48 1.03
C GLY A 177 9.96 15.93 -0.18
N ARG A 178 11.26 16.22 -0.23
CA ARG A 178 12.17 15.62 -1.20
C ARG A 178 13.11 14.67 -0.49
N ALA A 179 13.25 13.46 -1.02
CA ALA A 179 14.18 12.47 -0.51
C ALA A 179 15.61 13.05 -0.51
N GLY A 180 16.27 12.96 0.64
CA GLY A 180 17.68 13.25 0.82
C GLY A 180 18.32 12.15 1.65
N SER A 181 19.63 11.94 1.50
CA SER A 181 20.39 10.99 2.32
C SER A 181 21.23 11.75 3.33
N THR A 182 20.73 11.87 4.55
CA THR A 182 21.55 12.13 5.73
C THR A 182 21.37 10.94 6.66
N GLY A 183 22.41 10.59 7.42
CA GLY A 183 22.27 9.60 8.47
C GLY A 183 21.25 10.06 9.51
N THR A 184 20.49 9.13 10.08
CA THR A 184 19.51 9.44 11.15
C THR A 184 20.22 9.66 12.48
N VAL A 185 19.82 10.68 13.24
CA VAL A 185 20.26 10.89 14.62
C VAL A 185 19.04 10.81 15.53
N PHE A 186 19.09 10.00 16.58
CA PHE A 186 18.05 10.03 17.62
C PHE A 186 18.42 11.08 18.67
N VAL A 187 17.47 11.97 18.96
CA VAL A 187 17.63 13.06 19.92
C VAL A 187 16.72 12.79 21.12
N PHE A 188 17.30 12.73 22.31
CA PHE A 188 16.67 12.37 23.57
C PHE A 188 16.62 13.58 24.50
N PRO A 189 15.59 14.45 24.39
CA PRO A 189 15.52 15.65 25.21
C PRO A 189 15.35 15.30 26.70
N GLY A 190 15.78 16.23 27.56
CA GLY A 190 15.52 16.16 29.00
C GLY A 190 14.06 16.47 29.37
N GLN A 191 13.86 16.87 30.62
CA GLN A 191 12.54 17.25 31.14
C GLN A 191 11.99 18.50 30.45
N GLY A 192 10.66 18.53 30.22
CA GLY A 192 9.93 19.64 29.60
C GLY A 192 9.00 19.25 28.45
N SER A 193 9.15 18.02 27.93
CA SER A 193 8.33 17.47 26.84
C SER A 193 7.15 16.62 27.32
N GLN A 194 7.01 16.39 28.63
CA GLN A 194 5.95 15.57 29.19
C GLN A 194 4.57 16.23 29.06
N TRP A 195 3.55 15.39 28.85
CA TRP A 195 2.14 15.78 28.88
C TRP A 195 1.29 14.59 29.35
N ILE A 196 0.10 14.87 29.89
CA ILE A 196 -0.79 13.85 30.46
C ILE A 196 -1.38 12.98 29.36
N GLY A 197 -1.29 11.67 29.50
CA GLY A 197 -1.73 10.72 28.48
C GLY A 197 -0.69 10.43 27.39
N MET A 198 0.53 10.98 27.50
CA MET A 198 1.61 10.62 26.58
C MET A 198 1.86 9.12 26.60
N ALA A 199 2.13 8.54 25.42
CA ALA A 199 2.40 7.11 25.25
C ALA A 199 1.27 6.13 25.63
N ARG A 200 0.13 6.60 26.15
CA ARG A 200 -0.99 5.73 26.55
C ARG A 200 -1.51 4.90 25.39
N GLU A 201 -1.85 5.54 24.27
CA GLU A 201 -2.36 4.83 23.09
C GLU A 201 -1.32 3.88 22.49
N LEU A 202 -0.03 4.22 22.58
CA LEU A 202 1.04 3.35 22.10
C LEU A 202 1.20 2.07 22.95
N LEU A 203 0.84 2.09 24.23
CA LEU A 203 0.81 0.88 25.06
C LEU A 203 -0.24 -0.12 24.58
N ASP A 204 -1.34 0.36 24.01
CA ASP A 204 -2.43 -0.48 23.54
C ASP A 204 -2.24 -0.89 22.07
N PHE A 205 -1.74 0.03 21.24
CA PHE A 205 -1.62 -0.19 19.79
C PHE A 205 -0.31 -0.88 19.37
N SER A 206 0.82 -0.60 20.03
CA SER A 206 2.14 -1.09 19.61
C SER A 206 2.70 -2.10 20.60
N THR A 207 2.73 -3.38 20.17
CA THR A 207 3.33 -4.46 20.97
C THR A 207 4.80 -4.21 21.28
N VAL A 208 5.59 -3.74 20.31
CA VAL A 208 7.01 -3.38 20.48
C VAL A 208 7.20 -2.32 21.55
N PHE A 209 6.35 -1.27 21.52
CA PHE A 209 6.42 -0.19 22.50
C PHE A 209 6.03 -0.69 23.90
N ALA A 210 4.92 -1.43 24.00
CA ALA A 210 4.41 -1.97 25.25
C ALA A 210 5.39 -2.96 25.91
N GLU A 211 6.02 -3.83 25.13
CA GLU A 211 7.08 -4.74 25.59
C GLU A 211 8.25 -3.97 26.17
N LYS A 212 8.72 -2.91 25.48
CA LYS A 212 9.85 -2.12 25.97
C LYS A 212 9.51 -1.32 27.22
N MET A 213 8.31 -0.76 27.30
CA MET A 213 7.81 -0.09 28.51
C MET A 213 7.72 -1.05 29.69
N THR A 214 7.30 -2.30 29.46
CA THR A 214 7.22 -3.34 30.49
C THR A 214 8.62 -3.74 30.98
N GLU A 215 9.59 -3.88 30.08
CA GLU A 215 10.98 -4.12 30.44
C GLU A 215 11.55 -2.98 31.31
N CYS A 216 11.26 -1.72 30.96
CA CYS A 216 11.65 -0.57 31.76
C CYS A 216 10.96 -0.57 33.13
N ALA A 217 9.67 -0.90 33.21
CA ALA A 217 8.94 -0.98 34.47
C ALA A 217 9.59 -2.00 35.42
N PHE A 218 9.91 -3.20 34.91
CA PHE A 218 10.59 -4.23 35.69
C PHE A 218 12.00 -3.80 36.16
N ALA A 219 12.76 -3.13 35.30
CA ALA A 219 14.11 -2.67 35.64
C ALA A 219 14.10 -1.52 36.67
N LEU A 220 13.07 -0.68 36.65
CA LEU A 220 12.93 0.48 37.53
C LEU A 220 12.24 0.17 38.85
N GLU A 221 11.44 -0.90 38.93
CA GLU A 221 10.67 -1.30 40.11
C GLU A 221 11.45 -1.23 41.45
N PRO A 222 12.73 -1.69 41.54
CA PRO A 222 13.48 -1.61 42.80
C PRO A 222 13.84 -0.19 43.25
N PHE A 223 13.64 0.81 42.40
CA PHE A 223 14.04 2.21 42.62
C PHE A 223 12.83 3.16 42.68
N THR A 224 11.62 2.66 42.42
CA THR A 224 10.38 3.45 42.41
C THR A 224 9.54 3.13 43.63
N ASP A 225 9.87 3.74 44.77
CA ASP A 225 9.14 3.54 46.02
C ASP A 225 7.75 4.20 45.96
N GLY A 226 6.70 3.36 46.00
CA GLY A 226 5.32 3.81 46.18
C GLY A 226 4.58 4.24 44.91
N TRP A 227 5.08 3.88 43.72
CA TRP A 227 4.37 4.09 42.45
C TRP A 227 4.84 3.10 41.37
N SER A 228 4.02 2.92 40.34
CA SER A 228 4.25 2.02 39.20
C SER A 228 4.39 2.83 37.92
N LEU A 229 5.41 2.51 37.11
CA LEU A 229 5.66 3.18 35.83
C LEU A 229 4.45 3.08 34.88
N LEU A 230 3.87 1.88 34.76
CA LEU A 230 2.75 1.65 33.83
C LEU A 230 1.47 2.31 34.32
N ASP A 231 1.26 2.36 35.64
CA ASP A 231 0.08 3.01 36.21
C ASP A 231 0.15 4.53 35.99
N VAL A 232 1.32 5.15 36.21
CA VAL A 232 1.52 6.58 35.95
C VAL A 232 1.29 6.96 34.48
N VAL A 233 1.60 6.08 33.52
CA VAL A 233 1.35 6.34 32.09
C VAL A 233 -0.11 6.12 31.71
N ARG A 234 -0.82 5.21 32.39
CA ARG A 234 -2.23 4.89 32.14
C ARG A 234 -3.19 5.87 32.82
N ASP A 235 -2.83 6.38 33.99
CA ASP A 235 -3.64 7.30 34.77
C ASP A 235 -3.59 8.73 34.21
N ASP A 236 -4.69 9.47 34.44
CA ASP A 236 -4.82 10.88 34.08
C ASP A 236 -4.40 11.83 35.23
N ASP A 237 -3.63 11.34 36.22
CA ASP A 237 -3.18 12.15 37.35
C ASP A 237 -2.01 13.07 36.98
N ALA A 238 -2.35 14.33 36.68
CA ALA A 238 -1.40 15.41 36.40
C ALA A 238 -0.30 15.55 37.46
N HIS A 239 -0.64 15.34 38.73
CA HIS A 239 0.27 15.60 39.85
C HIS A 239 1.40 14.57 39.94
N ALA A 240 1.24 13.39 39.32
CA ALA A 240 2.30 12.40 39.22
C ALA A 240 3.47 12.95 38.38
N LEU A 241 3.20 13.69 37.29
CA LEU A 241 4.22 14.24 36.40
C LEU A 241 4.85 15.54 36.92
N ASP A 242 4.32 16.14 37.99
CA ASP A 242 4.94 17.29 38.69
C ASP A 242 6.15 16.86 39.54
N ARG A 243 6.20 15.58 39.94
CA ARG A 243 7.27 15.00 40.75
C ARG A 243 8.47 14.64 39.90
N VAL A 244 9.61 15.29 40.17
CA VAL A 244 10.87 15.06 39.43
C VAL A 244 11.32 13.60 39.48
N ASP A 245 11.13 12.95 40.62
CA ASP A 245 11.47 11.54 40.86
C ASP A 245 10.54 10.55 40.12
N VAL A 246 9.41 11.03 39.58
CA VAL A 246 8.48 10.25 38.75
C VAL A 246 8.67 10.58 37.27
N VAL A 247 8.66 11.87 36.91
CA VAL A 247 8.69 12.33 35.52
C VAL A 247 9.98 11.92 34.79
N GLN A 248 11.14 11.93 35.46
CA GLN A 248 12.40 11.57 34.80
C GLN A 248 12.49 10.09 34.42
N PRO A 249 12.20 9.13 35.32
CA PRO A 249 12.12 7.72 34.93
C PRO A 249 11.03 7.43 33.89
N VAL A 250 9.87 8.10 33.98
CA VAL A 250 8.79 7.97 32.97
C VAL A 250 9.27 8.44 31.59
N LEU A 251 9.85 9.64 31.50
CA LEU A 251 10.38 10.16 30.24
C LEU A 251 11.49 9.27 29.67
N PHE A 252 12.39 8.76 30.52
CA PHE A 252 13.41 7.79 30.10
C PHE A 252 12.77 6.56 29.45
N ALA A 253 11.81 5.93 30.13
CA ALA A 253 11.14 4.73 29.64
C ALA A 253 10.39 4.98 28.31
N VAL A 254 9.65 6.09 28.21
CA VAL A 254 8.95 6.48 26.98
C VAL A 254 9.95 6.69 25.85
N MET A 255 11.03 7.43 26.08
CA MET A 255 12.04 7.71 25.07
C MET A 255 12.74 6.46 24.53
N VAL A 256 13.16 5.54 25.40
CA VAL A 256 13.81 4.29 24.95
C VAL A 256 12.81 3.35 24.25
N SER A 257 11.54 3.38 24.66
CA SER A 257 10.48 2.61 24.01
C SER A 257 10.13 3.15 22.63
N LEU A 258 10.09 4.48 22.45
CA LEU A 258 9.98 5.11 21.13
C LEU A 258 11.19 4.77 20.24
N ALA A 259 12.40 4.75 20.80
CA ALA A 259 13.60 4.38 20.06
C ALA A 259 13.54 2.93 19.55
N GLU A 260 13.03 1.99 20.35
CA GLU A 260 12.81 0.60 19.90
C GLU A 260 11.70 0.50 18.86
N LEU A 261 10.62 1.27 19.00
CA LEU A 261 9.57 1.34 17.98
C LEU A 261 10.13 1.80 16.62
N TRP A 262 10.90 2.89 16.59
CA TRP A 262 11.57 3.34 15.37
C TRP A 262 12.51 2.29 14.76
N ARG A 263 13.26 1.57 15.61
CA ARG A 263 14.16 0.50 15.17
C ARG A 263 13.40 -0.69 14.59
N SER A 264 12.22 -1.03 15.13
CA SER A 264 11.36 -2.09 14.59
C SER A 264 10.84 -1.78 13.19
N LEU A 265 10.67 -0.49 12.87
CA LEU A 265 10.32 0.01 11.52
C LEU A 265 11.54 0.13 10.59
N GLY A 266 12.71 -0.34 11.02
CA GLY A 266 13.94 -0.35 10.22
C GLY A 266 14.78 0.93 10.30
N VAL A 267 14.38 1.93 11.09
CA VAL A 267 15.16 3.17 11.27
C VAL A 267 16.32 2.91 12.23
N LYS A 268 17.54 3.00 11.70
CA LYS A 268 18.77 2.78 12.47
C LYS A 268 19.49 4.11 12.69
N PRO A 269 19.66 4.57 13.94
CA PRO A 269 20.41 5.80 14.20
C PRO A 269 21.90 5.59 13.90
N ALA A 270 22.49 6.54 13.19
CA ALA A 270 23.94 6.64 13.00
C ALA A 270 24.62 7.28 14.23
N ALA A 271 23.90 8.09 14.99
CA ALA A 271 24.33 8.68 16.25
C ALA A 271 23.14 8.91 17.18
N VAL A 272 23.43 9.14 18.46
CA VAL A 272 22.46 9.56 19.47
C VAL A 272 22.97 10.80 20.20
N VAL A 273 22.07 11.70 20.59
CA VAL A 273 22.37 12.89 21.39
C VAL A 273 21.28 13.04 22.45
N GLY A 274 21.66 13.41 23.68
CA GLY A 274 20.75 13.74 24.78
C GLY A 274 21.33 14.82 25.66
#